data_AF-A0AAP8N8Q7-F1
#
_entry.id   AF-A0AAP8N8Q7-F1
#
_cell.length_a   1.000
_cell.length_b   1.000
_cell.length_c   1.000
_cell.angle_alpha   90.00
_cell.angle_beta   90.00
_cell.angle_gamma   90.00
#
_symmetry.space_group_name_H-M   'P 1'
#
loop_
_entity.id
_entity.type
_entity.pdbx_description
1 polymer ?
#
loop_
_entity_poly.entity_id
_entity_poly.type
_entity_poly.pdbx_seq_one_letter_code
_entity_poly.pdbx_strand_id
1 'polypeptide(L)'
;DGGAATSDIANALMTAADDNVDVVNMSLGGYDWFQNPEYATKDIVADVRLFNRAIQYAIKNGVTVVGSAGNAGVDISSPGKLSGTDNGATHRSPSS
;
A
#
# COMPACT_ATOMS: atom_id res chain seq x y z
N ASP A 1 0.90 13.13 -13.61
CA ASP A 1 0.76 11.78 -13.05
C ASP A 1 2.04 11.36 -12.36
N GLY A 2 1.95 11.13 -11.06
CA GLY A 2 3.02 10.53 -10.26
C GLY A 2 2.48 9.21 -9.73
N GLY A 3 3.09 8.11 -10.15
CA GLY A 3 2.80 6.76 -9.70
C GLY A 3 4.10 5.97 -9.74
N ALA A 4 4.17 4.90 -8.95
CA ALA A 4 5.35 4.04 -8.90
C ALA A 4 4.90 2.59 -8.82
N ALA A 5 5.61 1.69 -9.50
CA ALA A 5 5.30 0.27 -9.39
C ALA A 5 5.52 -0.20 -7.95
N THR A 6 4.70 -1.14 -7.49
CA THR A 6 4.82 -1.71 -6.13
C THR A 6 6.23 -2.24 -5.84
N SER A 7 6.90 -2.80 -6.85
CA SER A 7 8.29 -3.25 -6.77
C SER A 7 9.28 -2.11 -6.51
N ASP A 8 9.08 -0.95 -7.12
CA ASP A 8 9.96 0.21 -6.94
C ASP A 8 9.83 0.77 -5.53
N ILE A 9 8.60 0.84 -5.02
CA ILE A 9 8.32 1.30 -3.66
C ILE A 9 8.89 0.29 -2.63
N ALA A 10 8.74 -1.01 -2.89
CA ALA A 10 9.31 -2.05 -2.04
C ALA A 10 10.85 -1.96 -1.98
N ASN A 11 11.50 -1.77 -3.13
CA ASN A 11 12.94 -1.56 -3.19
C ASN A 11 13.37 -0.30 -2.45
N ALA A 12 12.65 0.81 -2.61
CA ALA A 12 12.95 2.06 -1.90
C ALA A 12 12.83 1.93 -0.38
N LEU A 13 11.83 1.19 0.12
CA LEU A 13 11.68 0.88 1.55
C LEU A 13 12.83 0.03 2.08
N MET A 14 13.30 -0.94 1.29
CA MET A 14 14.46 -1.74 1.66
C MET A 14 15.74 -0.91 1.69
N THR A 15 15.99 -0.09 0.66
CA THR A 15 17.14 0.81 0.62
C THR A 15 17.14 1.80 1.78
N ALA A 16 16.01 2.41 2.10
CA ALA A 16 15.91 3.33 3.24
C ALA A 16 16.22 2.63 4.58
N ALA A 17 15.81 1.37 4.73
CA ALA A 17 16.13 0.55 5.89
C ALA A 17 17.62 0.21 5.96
N ASP A 18 18.23 -0.18 4.84
CA ASP A 18 19.66 -0.47 4.74
C ASP A 18 20.52 0.78 5.00
N ASP A 19 20.04 1.94 4.58
CA ASP A 19 20.67 3.25 4.80
C ASP A 19 20.45 3.80 6.22
N ASN A 20 19.75 3.04 7.08
CA ASN A 20 19.50 3.37 8.49
C ASN A 20 18.84 4.75 8.67
N VAL A 21 17.83 5.06 7.85
CA VAL A 21 17.03 6.28 8.04
C VAL A 21 16.05 6.11 9.21
N ASP A 22 15.77 7.18 9.95
CA ASP A 22 14.82 7.11 11.07
C ASP A 22 13.36 7.08 10.59
N VAL A 23 13.06 7.81 9.51
CA VAL A 23 11.69 8.02 9.02
C VAL A 23 11.64 7.99 7.50
N VAL A 24 10.69 7.23 6.95
CA VAL A 24 10.31 7.26 5.54
C VAL A 24 8.92 7.85 5.39
N ASN A 25 8.78 8.91 4.60
CA ASN A 25 7.48 9.47 4.23
C ASN A 25 7.09 9.06 2.80
N MET A 26 5.93 8.44 2.67
CA MET A 26 5.33 8.03 1.39
C MET A 26 4.05 8.83 1.14
N SER A 27 4.19 9.94 0.41
CA SER A 27 3.06 10.77 -0.06
C SER A 27 2.47 10.24 -1.37
N LEU A 28 2.26 8.93 -1.44
CA LEU A 28 1.69 8.19 -2.56
C LEU A 28 0.73 7.12 -2.04
N GLY A 29 -0.03 6.48 -2.93
CA GLY A 29 -0.99 5.45 -2.54
C GLY A 29 -1.95 5.00 -3.63
N GLY A 30 -2.34 3.74 -3.54
CA GLY A 30 -3.19 3.01 -4.47
C GLY A 30 -4.39 2.33 -3.84
N TYR A 31 -5.23 1.77 -4.70
CA TYR A 31 -6.41 1.01 -4.31
C TYR A 31 -6.35 -0.37 -4.97
N ASP A 32 -6.33 -1.42 -4.15
CA ASP A 32 -6.29 -2.80 -4.57
C ASP A 32 -7.57 -3.53 -4.19
N TRP A 33 -8.08 -4.36 -5.09
CA TRP A 33 -9.24 -5.20 -4.83
C TRP A 33 -8.89 -6.48 -4.06
N PHE A 34 -8.20 -6.33 -2.93
CA PHE A 34 -7.61 -7.45 -2.20
C PHE A 34 -8.60 -8.24 -1.34
N GLN A 35 -9.68 -7.62 -0.86
CA GLN A 35 -10.66 -8.29 0.01
C GLN A 35 -11.85 -8.86 -0.77
N ASN A 36 -11.95 -8.59 -2.07
CA ASN A 36 -12.94 -9.19 -2.94
C ASN A 36 -12.34 -10.41 -3.66
N PRO A 37 -12.79 -11.65 -3.36
CA PRO A 37 -12.23 -12.86 -3.97
C PRO A 37 -12.33 -12.92 -5.50
N GLU A 38 -13.32 -12.25 -6.10
CA GLU A 38 -13.50 -12.22 -7.56
C GLU A 38 -12.45 -11.35 -8.25
N TYR A 39 -11.95 -10.34 -7.54
CA TYR A 39 -11.02 -9.34 -8.08
C TYR A 39 -9.61 -9.43 -7.47
N ALA A 40 -9.41 -10.25 -6.42
CA ALA A 40 -8.11 -10.53 -5.82
C ALA A 40 -7.30 -11.51 -6.68
N THR A 41 -6.88 -11.05 -7.85
CA THR A 41 -6.02 -11.84 -8.76
C THR A 41 -4.70 -12.20 -8.08
N LYS A 42 -4.00 -13.20 -8.62
CA LYS A 42 -2.68 -13.61 -8.10
C LYS A 42 -1.70 -12.44 -8.04
N ASP A 43 -1.75 -11.54 -9.01
CA ASP A 43 -0.85 -10.40 -9.11
C ASP A 43 -1.18 -9.35 -8.05
N ILE A 44 -2.46 -9.01 -7.85
CA ILE A 44 -2.91 -8.10 -6.77
C ILE A 44 -2.50 -8.66 -5.40
N VAL A 45 -2.70 -9.97 -5.19
CA VAL A 45 -2.28 -10.62 -3.94
C VAL A 45 -0.76 -10.61 -3.77
N ALA A 46 0.00 -10.75 -4.85
CA ALA A 46 1.45 -10.68 -4.82
C ALA A 46 1.94 -9.27 -4.48
N ASP A 47 1.36 -8.24 -5.08
CA ASP A 47 1.72 -6.84 -4.86
C ASP A 47 1.45 -6.41 -3.41
N VAL A 48 0.23 -6.67 -2.90
CA VAL A 48 -0.12 -6.36 -1.50
C VAL A 48 0.82 -7.09 -0.53
N ARG A 49 1.20 -8.34 -0.83
CA ARG A 49 2.14 -9.10 0.02
C ARG A 49 3.57 -8.58 -0.08
N LEU A 50 4.04 -8.21 -1.27
CA LEU A 50 5.36 -7.63 -1.48
C LEU A 50 5.49 -6.33 -0.70
N PHE A 51 4.51 -5.44 -0.85
CA PHE A 51 4.49 -4.16 -0.17
C PHE A 51 4.46 -4.30 1.36
N ASN A 52 3.58 -5.17 1.88
CA ASN A 52 3.54 -5.44 3.32
C ASN A 52 4.87 -5.99 3.85
N ARG A 53 5.54 -6.87 3.11
CA ARG A 53 6.85 -7.39 3.52
C ARG A 53 7.92 -6.31 3.54
N ALA A 54 7.94 -5.40 2.57
CA ALA A 54 8.88 -4.29 2.53
C ALA A 54 8.67 -3.32 3.72
N ILE A 55 7.42 -2.99 4.06
CA ILE A 55 7.10 -2.20 5.26
C ILE A 55 7.60 -2.91 6.52
N GLN A 56 7.32 -4.20 6.66
CA GLN A 56 7.76 -4.97 7.83
C GLN A 56 9.29 -5.06 7.91
N TYR A 57 9.97 -5.14 6.76
CA TYR A 57 11.43 -5.09 6.71
C TYR A 57 11.96 -3.76 7.23
N ALA A 58 11.41 -2.63 6.78
CA ALA A 58 11.80 -1.31 7.25
C ALA A 58 11.56 -1.14 8.77
N ILE A 59 10.37 -1.51 9.25
CA ILE A 59 10.03 -1.45 10.68
C ILE A 59 10.98 -2.31 11.53
N LYS A 60 11.32 -3.52 11.06
CA LYS A 60 12.25 -4.42 11.76
C LYS A 60 13.66 -3.82 11.89
N ASN A 61 14.05 -2.96 10.96
CA ASN A 61 15.31 -2.22 10.99
C ASN A 61 15.22 -0.87 11.71
N GLY A 62 14.13 -0.59 12.44
CA GLY A 62 13.99 0.62 13.25
C GLY A 62 13.43 1.83 12.50
N VAL A 63 13.03 1.68 11.24
CA VAL A 63 12.47 2.76 10.43
C VAL A 63 11.00 3.00 10.79
N THR A 64 10.63 4.26 11.03
CA THR A 64 9.22 4.67 11.09
C THR A 64 8.71 4.96 9.68
N VAL A 65 7.66 4.23 9.25
CA VAL A 65 7.06 4.41 7.93
C VAL A 65 5.76 5.22 8.05
N VAL A 66 5.67 6.35 7.34
CA VAL A 66 4.51 7.25 7.32
C VAL A 66 3.90 7.24 5.92
N GLY A 67 2.61 6.89 5.82
CA GLY A 67 1.87 6.88 4.56
C GLY A 67 0.67 7.82 4.58
N SER A 68 0.24 8.28 3.39
CA SER A 68 -0.96 9.13 3.25
C SER A 68 -2.27 8.34 3.38
N ALA A 69 -3.29 8.96 4.00
CA ALA A 69 -4.64 8.38 4.13
C ALA A 69 -5.50 8.49 2.87
N GLY A 70 -5.11 9.35 1.91
CA GLY A 70 -5.74 9.49 0.60
C GLY A 70 -6.61 10.71 0.43
N ASN A 71 -6.92 11.01 -0.83
CA ASN A 71 -7.64 12.22 -1.22
C ASN A 71 -9.08 11.94 -1.71
N ALA A 72 -9.57 10.70 -1.56
CA ALA A 72 -10.90 10.32 -2.05
C ALA A 72 -12.06 10.71 -1.13
N GLY A 73 -11.78 11.17 0.10
CA GLY A 73 -12.82 11.59 1.06
C GLY A 73 -13.76 10.46 1.48
N VAL A 74 -13.30 9.21 1.41
CA VAL A 74 -14.10 8.02 1.72
C VAL A 74 -13.83 7.46 3.11
N ASP A 75 -14.81 6.75 3.64
CA ASP A 75 -14.67 5.93 4.84
C ASP A 75 -14.04 4.57 4.50
N ILE A 76 -12.78 4.38 4.89
CA ILE A 76 -12.03 3.15 4.63
C ILE A 76 -12.49 1.96 5.49
N SER A 77 -13.35 2.17 6.48
CA SER A 77 -14.02 1.07 7.19
C SER A 77 -15.20 0.48 6.39
N SER A 78 -15.64 1.19 5.34
CA SER A 78 -16.70 0.79 4.40
C SER A 78 -16.19 0.95 2.95
N PRO A 79 -15.26 0.09 2.53
CA PRO A 79 -14.49 0.39 1.33
C PRO A 79 -15.26 0.15 0.03
N GLY A 80 -16.45 -0.45 0.08
CA GLY A 80 -17.38 -0.49 -1.06
C GLY A 80 -17.82 0.89 -1.57
N LYS A 81 -17.61 1.95 -0.78
CA LYS A 81 -17.79 3.33 -1.21
C LYS A 81 -16.71 3.81 -2.19
N LEU A 82 -15.54 3.19 -2.22
CA LEU A 82 -14.47 3.51 -3.19
C LEU A 82 -14.82 3.07 -4.61
N SER A 83 -15.65 2.04 -4.73
CA SER A 83 -16.01 1.42 -6.00
C SER A 83 -17.40 1.74 -6.52
N GLY A 84 -18.12 2.61 -5.80
CA GLY A 84 -19.51 2.95 -6.12
C GLY A 84 -20.52 1.81 -5.95
N THR A 85 -20.07 0.64 -5.49
CA THR A 85 -20.90 -0.55 -5.22
C THR A 85 -20.35 -1.27 -3.99
N ASP A 86 -21.23 -1.62 -3.04
CA ASP A 86 -20.85 -2.23 -1.76
C ASP A 86 -20.60 -3.75 -1.86
N ASN A 87 -20.02 -4.18 -2.99
CA ASN A 87 -19.82 -5.59 -3.33
C ASN A 87 -18.49 -6.16 -2.83
N GLY A 88 -17.95 -5.62 -1.73
CA GLY A 88 -16.73 -6.13 -1.11
C GLY A 88 -15.52 -5.23 -1.29
N ALA A 89 -15.38 -4.30 -0.34
CA ALA A 89 -14.11 -3.92 0.29
C ALA A 89 -12.85 -3.78 -0.59
N THR A 90 -12.70 -2.62 -1.23
CA THR A 90 -11.39 -2.08 -1.65
C THR A 90 -10.39 -2.03 -0.48
N HIS A 91 -9.23 -2.65 -0.64
CA HIS A 91 -8.09 -2.45 0.26
C HIS A 91 -7.29 -1.24 -0.22
N ARG A 92 -6.95 -0.33 0.69
CA ARG A 92 -6.03 0.76 0.37
C ARG A 92 -4.60 0.29 0.65
N SER A 93 -3.81 0.14 -0.40
CA SER A 93 -2.36 0.01 -0.28
C SER A 93 -1.75 1.40 -0.37
N PRO A 94 -0.88 1.84 0.54
CA PRO A 94 -0.07 3.04 0.34
C PRO A 94 0.88 3.00 -0.89
N SER A 95 0.74 2.02 -1.78
CA SER A 95 1.47 1.85 -3.04
C SER A 95 0.53 1.60 -4.24
N SER A 96 0.29 2.63 -5.04
CA SER A 96 0.17 2.58 -6.51
C SER A 96 0.46 3.97 -7.05
#